data_AF-X1EKA3-F1
#
_entry.id   AF-X1EKA3-F1
#
_cell.length_a   1.000
_cell.length_b   1.000
_cell.length_c   1.000
_cell.angle_alpha   90.00
_cell.angle_beta   90.00
_cell.angle_gamma   90.00
#
_symmetry.space_group_name_H-M   'P 1'
#
loop_
_entity.id
_entity.type
_entity.pdbx_description
1 polymer ?
#
loop_
_entity_poly.entity_id
_entity_poly.type
_entity_poly.pdbx_seq_one_letter_code
_entity_poly.pdbx_strand_id
1 'polypeptide(L)'
;TLSESTLANMIVDVCKSLEHHGFKKIIIINGHGGNSTAISNALHDMNGIVSAKIFSVDWWTIATDKIKEVATRPAFHACDMETSVAWYLDQRVLDDKRVDEPGRSIIPGFVEPDMLAPPPRASTAFMMKDITESGVVGYSTKATKEKGKQIADVVLERLEKFILKVAEV
;
A
#
# COMPACT_ATOMS: atom_id res chain seq x y z
N THR A 1 -0.48 -16.55 3.14
CA THR A 1 -0.13 -15.37 3.96
C THR A 1 0.68 -15.83 5.16
N LEU A 2 1.50 -14.95 5.75
CA LEU A 2 2.15 -15.19 7.04
C LEU A 2 1.22 -14.71 8.16
N SER A 3 1.40 -15.20 9.39
CA SER A 3 0.80 -14.50 10.54
C SER A 3 1.43 -13.12 10.67
N GLU A 4 0.68 -12.19 11.29
CA GLU A 4 1.17 -10.83 11.56
C GLU A 4 2.49 -10.87 12.33
N SER A 5 2.56 -11.65 13.41
CA SER A 5 3.75 -11.75 14.26
C SER A 5 4.95 -12.38 13.55
N THR A 6 4.73 -13.33 12.64
CA THR A 6 5.82 -13.89 11.82
C THR A 6 6.38 -12.83 10.87
N LEU A 7 5.52 -12.05 10.21
CA LEU A 7 5.98 -10.97 9.33
C LEU A 7 6.71 -9.87 10.12
N ALA A 8 6.17 -9.46 11.28
CA ALA A 8 6.80 -8.46 12.14
C ALA A 8 8.20 -8.91 12.59
N ASN A 9 8.33 -10.13 13.14
CA ASN A 9 9.63 -10.67 13.57
C ASN A 9 10.62 -10.80 12.41
N MET A 10 10.15 -11.24 11.23
CA MET A 10 11.01 -11.29 10.04
C MET A 10 11.56 -9.91 9.66
N ILE A 11 10.73 -8.86 9.71
CA ILE A 11 11.17 -7.49 9.42
C ILE A 11 12.24 -7.05 10.44
N VAL A 12 12.02 -7.33 11.73
CA VAL A 12 12.97 -7.02 12.81
C VAL A 12 14.31 -7.71 12.56
N ASP A 13 14.31 -9.01 12.27
CA ASP A 13 15.53 -9.79 12.07
C ASP A 13 16.30 -9.34 10.83
N VAL A 14 15.60 -9.05 9.72
CA VAL A 14 16.22 -8.50 8.50
C VAL A 14 16.87 -7.15 8.78
N CYS A 15 16.19 -6.24 9.49
CA CYS A 15 16.74 -4.93 9.79
C CYS A 15 17.95 -5.00 10.74
N LYS A 16 17.90 -5.86 11.76
CA LYS A 16 19.06 -6.12 12.64
C LYS A 16 20.24 -6.69 11.85
N SER A 17 19.98 -7.61 10.91
CA SER A 17 21.03 -8.17 10.05
C SER A 17 21.66 -7.11 9.15
N LEU A 18 20.86 -6.23 8.54
CA LEU A 18 21.35 -5.11 7.74
C LEU A 18 22.19 -4.15 8.60
N GLU A 19 21.71 -3.79 9.79
CA GLU A 19 22.49 -2.97 10.71
C GLU A 19 23.83 -3.60 11.08
N HIS A 20 23.84 -4.90 11.38
CA HIS A 20 25.05 -5.66 11.68
C HIS A 20 26.06 -5.59 10.53
N HIS A 21 25.60 -5.60 9.28
CA HIS A 21 26.43 -5.40 8.08
C HIS A 21 26.82 -3.94 7.81
N GLY A 22 26.48 -3.01 8.71
CA GLY A 22 26.90 -1.61 8.65
C GLY A 22 25.89 -0.66 8.01
N PHE A 23 24.72 -1.13 7.55
CA PHE A 23 23.68 -0.24 7.06
C PHE A 23 23.13 0.63 8.20
N LYS A 24 23.10 1.95 7.98
CA LYS A 24 22.66 2.93 9.00
C LYS A 24 21.27 3.50 8.73
N LYS A 25 20.74 3.26 7.53
CA LYS A 25 19.47 3.81 7.05
C LYS A 25 18.78 2.72 6.23
N ILE A 26 17.55 2.39 6.59
CA ILE A 26 16.79 1.30 5.97
C ILE A 26 15.40 1.85 5.63
N ILE A 27 14.95 1.62 4.40
CA ILE A 27 13.61 2.02 3.94
C ILE A 27 12.86 0.76 3.53
N ILE A 28 11.73 0.51 4.18
CA ILE A 28 10.80 -0.57 3.88
C ILE A 28 9.74 -0.02 2.92
N ILE A 29 9.71 -0.51 1.68
CA ILE A 29 8.67 -0.14 0.72
C ILE A 29 7.58 -1.21 0.76
N ASN A 30 6.39 -0.82 1.24
CA ASN A 30 5.25 -1.72 1.37
C ASN A 30 4.37 -1.69 0.12
N GLY A 31 4.02 -2.89 -0.36
CA GLY A 31 3.17 -3.13 -1.51
C GLY A 31 1.75 -3.61 -1.17
N HIS A 32 1.45 -3.89 0.11
CA HIS A 32 0.20 -4.53 0.48
C HIS A 32 -0.36 -3.99 1.80
N GLY A 33 -1.61 -3.51 1.80
CA GLY A 33 -2.25 -2.91 2.98
C GLY A 33 -2.36 -3.86 4.18
N GLY A 34 -2.46 -5.18 3.94
CA GLY A 34 -2.48 -6.18 5.02
C GLY A 34 -1.18 -6.26 5.84
N ASN A 35 -0.07 -5.72 5.32
CA ASN A 35 1.23 -5.71 6.02
C ASN A 35 1.39 -4.52 6.97
N SER A 36 0.55 -3.48 6.88
CA SER A 36 0.79 -2.19 7.54
C SER A 36 0.85 -2.31 9.07
N THR A 37 0.05 -3.18 9.69
CA THR A 37 0.12 -3.44 11.13
C THR A 37 1.43 -4.12 11.53
N ALA A 38 1.83 -5.17 10.82
CA ALA A 38 3.08 -5.89 11.09
C ALA A 38 4.31 -5.00 10.93
N ILE A 39 4.32 -4.14 9.90
CA ILE A 39 5.40 -3.17 9.67
C ILE A 39 5.42 -2.14 10.80
N SER A 40 4.27 -1.60 11.19
CA SER A 40 4.17 -0.61 12.27
C SER A 40 4.64 -1.18 13.62
N ASN A 41 4.25 -2.43 13.93
CA ASN A 41 4.71 -3.13 15.12
C ASN A 41 6.22 -3.39 15.08
N ALA A 42 6.76 -3.86 13.95
CA ALA A 42 8.20 -4.07 13.79
C ALA A 42 9.00 -2.76 13.98
N LEU A 43 8.53 -1.64 13.43
CA LEU A 43 9.15 -0.33 13.64
C LEU A 43 9.13 0.07 15.12
N HIS A 44 8.02 -0.20 15.82
CA HIS A 44 7.91 0.05 17.25
C HIS A 44 8.87 -0.82 18.06
N ASP A 45 8.94 -2.12 17.77
CA ASP A 45 9.79 -3.08 18.46
C ASP A 45 11.28 -2.77 18.28
N MET A 46 11.67 -2.24 17.12
CA MET A 46 13.05 -1.86 16.85
C MET A 46 13.45 -0.53 17.53
N ASN A 47 12.49 0.29 17.95
CA ASN A 47 12.77 1.59 18.54
C ASN A 47 13.60 1.45 19.83
N GLY A 48 14.81 2.00 19.83
CA GLY A 48 15.76 1.90 20.95
C GLY A 48 16.52 0.57 21.03
N ILE A 49 16.24 -0.40 20.15
CA ILE A 49 16.99 -1.65 20.03
C ILE A 49 18.02 -1.55 18.90
N VAL A 50 17.63 -0.96 17.77
CA VAL A 50 18.53 -0.71 16.64
C VAL A 50 18.97 0.76 16.64
N SER A 51 20.21 1.01 16.23
CA SER A 51 20.76 2.35 16.02
C SER A 51 20.49 2.87 14.60
N ALA A 52 20.25 1.98 13.63
CA ALA A 52 19.87 2.34 12.28
C ALA A 52 18.54 3.11 12.25
N LYS A 53 18.45 4.13 11.38
CA LYS A 53 17.20 4.84 11.12
C LYS A 53 16.36 4.02 10.15
N ILE A 54 15.18 3.59 10.59
CA ILE A 54 14.29 2.75 9.79
C ILE A 54 13.03 3.52 9.45
N PHE A 55 12.67 3.50 8.17
CA PHE A 55 11.49 4.17 7.63
C PHE A 55 10.61 3.14 6.92
N SER A 56 9.30 3.36 6.88
CA SER A 56 8.39 2.63 6.01
C SER A 56 7.64 3.58 5.08
N VAL A 57 7.38 3.12 3.86
CA VAL A 57 6.62 3.84 2.85
C VAL A 57 5.65 2.88 2.19
N ASP A 58 4.36 3.13 2.37
CA ASP A 58 3.32 2.54 1.55
C ASP A 58 3.29 3.30 0.21
N TRP A 59 3.56 2.63 -0.92
CA TRP A 59 3.74 3.34 -2.20
C TRP A 59 2.54 4.21 -2.59
N TRP A 60 1.32 3.81 -2.20
CA TRP A 60 0.10 4.57 -2.47
C TRP A 60 0.01 5.84 -1.63
N THR A 61 0.51 5.83 -0.39
CA THR A 61 0.37 6.99 0.51
C THR A 61 1.13 8.20 0.02
N ILE A 62 2.31 8.01 -0.57
CA ILE A 62 3.16 9.09 -1.07
C ILE A 62 2.56 9.81 -2.29
N ALA A 63 1.56 9.21 -2.95
CA ALA A 63 0.90 9.72 -4.14
C ALA A 63 -0.63 9.85 -3.98
N THR A 64 -1.14 9.92 -2.75
CA THR A 64 -2.58 9.91 -2.45
C THR A 64 -3.36 11.00 -3.20
N ASP A 65 -2.80 12.20 -3.33
CA ASP A 65 -3.37 13.31 -4.08
C ASP A 65 -3.51 13.01 -5.58
N LYS A 66 -2.45 12.47 -6.21
CA LYS A 66 -2.49 12.07 -7.62
C LYS A 66 -3.45 10.91 -7.82
N ILE A 67 -3.43 9.93 -6.92
CA ILE A 67 -4.37 8.81 -6.91
C ILE A 67 -5.82 9.33 -6.84
N LYS A 68 -6.10 10.31 -5.98
CA LYS A 68 -7.44 10.91 -5.85
C LYS A 68 -7.90 11.64 -7.11
N GLU A 69 -6.97 12.18 -7.89
CA GLU A 69 -7.25 12.84 -9.17
C GLU A 69 -7.58 11.84 -10.29
N VAL A 70 -6.89 10.69 -10.33
CA VAL A 70 -6.90 9.79 -11.51
C VAL A 70 -7.66 8.48 -11.31
N ALA A 71 -7.76 7.98 -10.08
CA ALA A 71 -8.42 6.72 -9.77
C ALA A 71 -9.93 6.90 -9.59
N THR A 72 -10.69 5.86 -9.93
CA THR A 72 -12.13 5.84 -9.75
C THR A 72 -12.43 5.30 -8.34
N ARG A 73 -13.11 6.10 -7.53
CA ARG A 73 -13.57 5.65 -6.20
C ARG A 73 -14.68 4.60 -6.34
N PRO A 74 -14.71 3.55 -5.50
CA PRO A 74 -13.81 3.32 -4.38
C PRO A 74 -12.45 2.80 -4.83
N ALA A 75 -11.39 3.33 -4.22
CA ALA A 75 -10.02 2.88 -4.45
C ALA A 75 -9.59 2.03 -3.24
N PHE A 76 -9.49 0.72 -3.42
CA PHE A 76 -9.19 -0.18 -2.32
C PHE A 76 -8.37 -1.40 -2.74
N HIS A 77 -8.96 -2.34 -3.50
CA HIS A 77 -8.26 -3.57 -3.88
C HIS A 77 -8.64 -4.05 -5.28
N ALA A 78 -7.63 -4.43 -6.07
CA ALA A 78 -7.71 -4.74 -7.50
C ALA A 78 -8.51 -3.69 -8.30
N CYS A 79 -8.62 -2.47 -7.77
CA CYS A 79 -9.34 -1.36 -8.38
C CYS A 79 -8.58 -0.83 -9.60
N ASP A 80 -9.09 0.24 -10.23
CA ASP A 80 -8.40 0.82 -11.38
C ASP A 80 -7.02 1.38 -11.01
N MET A 81 -6.79 1.82 -9.76
CA MET A 81 -5.46 2.26 -9.32
C MET A 81 -4.41 1.14 -9.43
N GLU A 82 -4.60 0.03 -8.70
CA GLU A 82 -3.63 -1.08 -8.67
C GLU A 82 -3.48 -1.72 -10.04
N THR A 83 -4.61 -1.97 -10.72
CA THR A 83 -4.63 -2.59 -12.05
C THR A 83 -3.92 -1.71 -13.08
N SER A 84 -4.10 -0.38 -13.03
CA SER A 84 -3.43 0.53 -13.96
C SER A 84 -1.92 0.54 -13.76
N VAL A 85 -1.45 0.62 -12.50
CA VAL A 85 -0.02 0.60 -12.18
C VAL A 85 0.62 -0.72 -12.61
N ALA A 86 -0.02 -1.86 -12.30
CA ALA A 86 0.44 -3.17 -12.75
C ALA A 86 0.54 -3.23 -14.28
N TRP A 87 -0.48 -2.74 -15.00
CA TRP A 87 -0.51 -2.76 -16.45
C TRP A 87 0.55 -1.86 -17.10
N TYR A 88 0.80 -0.68 -16.52
CA TYR A 88 1.86 0.22 -16.97
C TYR A 88 3.25 -0.40 -16.80
N LEU A 89 3.49 -1.09 -15.68
CA LEU A 89 4.74 -1.80 -15.39
C LEU A 89 4.89 -3.14 -16.12
N ASP A 90 4.07 -3.35 -17.16
CA ASP A 90 4.06 -4.56 -17.99
C ASP A 90 3.84 -5.87 -17.21
N GLN A 91 3.16 -5.78 -16.07
CA GLN A 91 2.67 -6.97 -15.38
C GLN A 91 1.48 -7.57 -16.11
N ARG A 92 1.26 -8.87 -15.90
CA ARG A 92 0.15 -9.60 -16.50
C ARG A 92 -1.18 -9.11 -15.95
N VAL A 93 -1.93 -8.38 -16.77
CA VAL A 93 -3.34 -8.03 -16.53
C VAL A 93 -4.20 -8.75 -17.57
N LEU A 94 -5.12 -9.60 -17.08
CA LEU A 94 -6.04 -10.36 -17.93
C LEU A 94 -7.27 -9.51 -18.23
N ASP A 95 -7.24 -8.83 -19.36
CA ASP A 95 -8.27 -7.85 -19.76
C ASP A 95 -9.70 -8.44 -19.73
N ASP A 96 -9.85 -9.68 -20.23
CA ASP A 96 -11.11 -10.42 -20.31
C ASP A 96 -11.64 -10.94 -18.95
N LYS A 97 -10.85 -10.82 -17.89
CA LYS A 97 -11.19 -11.26 -16.53
C LYS A 97 -11.45 -10.11 -15.56
N ARG A 98 -11.33 -8.87 -16.01
CA ARG A 98 -11.55 -7.69 -15.17
C ARG A 98 -13.03 -7.56 -14.81
N VAL A 99 -13.29 -7.31 -13.54
CA VAL A 99 -14.65 -7.12 -13.00
C VAL A 99 -14.71 -5.84 -12.18
N ASP A 100 -15.87 -5.21 -12.18
CA ASP A 100 -16.15 -4.04 -11.35
C ASP A 100 -17.03 -4.48 -10.18
N GLU A 101 -16.56 -4.22 -8.96
CA GLU A 101 -17.29 -4.49 -7.75
C GLU A 101 -16.90 -3.41 -6.74
N PRO A 102 -17.74 -2.40 -6.46
CA PRO A 102 -17.38 -1.32 -5.54
C PRO A 102 -17.20 -1.80 -4.08
N GLY A 103 -17.59 -3.04 -3.79
CA GLY A 103 -17.59 -3.61 -2.45
C GLY A 103 -18.76 -3.14 -1.59
N ARG A 104 -18.91 -3.76 -0.42
CA ARG A 104 -19.98 -3.51 0.55
C ARG A 104 -19.44 -2.74 1.75
N SER A 105 -20.07 -1.63 2.10
CA SER A 105 -19.78 -0.89 3.34
C SER A 105 -20.15 -1.73 4.55
N ILE A 106 -19.28 -1.77 5.56
CA ILE A 106 -19.57 -2.49 6.81
C ILE A 106 -20.54 -1.66 7.65
N ILE A 107 -20.19 -0.38 7.85
CA ILE A 107 -21.06 0.63 8.45
C ILE A 107 -21.13 1.81 7.46
N PRO A 108 -22.21 1.95 6.69
CA PRO A 108 -22.36 3.04 5.73
C PRO A 108 -22.10 4.41 6.36
N GLY A 109 -21.26 5.21 5.71
CA GLY A 109 -20.85 6.55 6.15
C GLY A 109 -19.71 6.59 7.17
N PHE A 110 -19.23 5.43 7.66
CA PHE A 110 -18.14 5.38 8.66
C PHE A 110 -17.05 4.37 8.28
N VAL A 111 -17.43 3.15 7.92
CA VAL A 111 -16.53 2.04 7.60
C VAL A 111 -16.75 1.66 6.14
N GLU A 112 -16.14 2.46 5.27
CA GLU A 112 -16.18 2.31 3.81
C GLU A 112 -14.94 1.58 3.28
N PRO A 113 -15.08 0.64 2.35
CA PRO A 113 -13.96 -0.04 1.70
C PRO A 113 -13.37 0.86 0.60
N ASP A 114 -12.95 2.06 0.99
CA ASP A 114 -12.38 3.09 0.10
C ASP A 114 -11.32 3.89 0.88
N MET A 115 -10.06 3.80 0.46
CA MET A 115 -8.99 4.56 1.10
C MET A 115 -9.16 6.06 0.91
N LEU A 116 -9.91 6.49 -0.12
CA LEU A 116 -10.16 7.89 -0.46
C LEU A 116 -11.49 8.42 0.12
N ALA A 117 -12.17 7.65 0.96
CA ALA A 117 -13.38 8.10 1.63
C ALA A 117 -13.13 9.38 2.44
N PRO A 118 -14.01 10.41 2.33
CA PRO A 118 -13.93 11.60 3.16
C PRO A 118 -14.34 11.29 4.62
N PRO A 119 -14.02 12.17 5.59
CA PRO A 119 -14.55 12.06 6.94
C PRO A 119 -16.09 12.26 6.96
N PRO A 120 -16.79 11.67 7.96
CA PRO A 120 -16.27 10.88 9.08
C PRO A 120 -15.80 9.47 8.69
N ARG A 121 -14.87 8.90 9.46
CA ARG A 121 -14.32 7.55 9.24
C ARG A 121 -14.07 6.79 10.54
N ALA A 122 -14.27 5.48 10.49
CA ALA A 122 -13.90 4.51 11.52
C ALA A 122 -13.27 3.27 10.86
N SER A 123 -12.63 2.42 11.67
CA SER A 123 -11.99 1.18 11.23
C SER A 123 -12.45 0.01 12.09
N THR A 124 -12.56 -1.16 11.46
CA THR A 124 -12.83 -2.44 12.14
C THR A 124 -12.01 -3.54 11.47
N ALA A 125 -11.84 -4.66 12.16
CA ALA A 125 -11.40 -5.89 11.52
C ALA A 125 -12.53 -6.45 10.64
N PHE A 126 -12.17 -6.94 9.46
CA PHE A 126 -13.06 -7.64 8.53
C PHE A 126 -12.25 -8.55 7.61
N MET A 127 -12.93 -9.50 6.97
CA MET A 127 -12.37 -10.32 5.91
C MET A 127 -12.82 -9.78 4.55
N MET A 128 -12.00 -9.97 3.51
CA MET A 128 -12.36 -9.52 2.15
C MET A 128 -13.72 -10.08 1.70
N LYS A 129 -14.03 -11.33 2.03
CA LYS A 129 -15.32 -11.97 1.73
C LYS A 129 -16.53 -11.23 2.33
N ASP A 130 -16.33 -10.46 3.40
CA ASP A 130 -17.40 -9.70 4.03
C ASP A 130 -17.80 -8.51 3.13
N ILE A 131 -16.84 -7.99 2.35
CA ILE A 131 -17.02 -6.78 1.54
C ILE A 131 -17.03 -7.03 0.03
N THR A 132 -16.61 -8.18 -0.47
CA THR A 132 -16.58 -8.50 -1.91
C THR A 132 -16.70 -10.00 -2.18
N GLU A 133 -17.36 -10.38 -3.27
CA GLU A 133 -17.41 -11.76 -3.77
C GLU A 133 -16.24 -12.07 -4.70
N SER A 134 -15.86 -11.12 -5.56
CA SER A 134 -14.80 -11.33 -6.56
C SER A 134 -13.38 -11.14 -6.00
N GLY A 135 -13.26 -10.51 -4.82
CA GLY A 135 -12.00 -10.00 -4.31
C GLY A 135 -11.67 -8.59 -4.80
N VAL A 136 -12.34 -8.09 -5.85
CA VAL A 136 -12.22 -6.71 -6.32
C VAL A 136 -13.07 -5.79 -5.43
N VAL A 137 -12.49 -4.63 -5.12
CA VAL A 137 -13.15 -3.50 -4.46
C VAL A 137 -12.75 -2.23 -5.21
N GLY A 138 -13.57 -1.88 -6.21
CA GLY A 138 -13.39 -0.77 -7.14
C GLY A 138 -13.77 -1.15 -8.57
N TYR A 139 -13.28 -0.38 -9.54
CA TYR A 139 -13.65 -0.50 -10.95
C TYR A 139 -12.47 -0.94 -11.84
N SER A 140 -12.02 -2.19 -11.74
CA SER A 140 -10.83 -2.68 -12.44
C SER A 140 -10.91 -2.53 -13.97
N THR A 141 -12.10 -2.54 -14.56
CA THR A 141 -12.31 -2.36 -16.01
C THR A 141 -11.94 -0.95 -16.49
N LYS A 142 -11.94 0.04 -15.58
CA LYS A 142 -11.55 1.43 -15.87
C LYS A 142 -10.05 1.67 -15.79
N ALA A 143 -9.27 0.62 -15.55
CA ALA A 143 -7.81 0.72 -15.55
C ALA A 143 -7.26 0.97 -16.96
N THR A 144 -6.24 1.82 -17.05
CA THR A 144 -5.50 2.09 -18.30
C THR A 144 -4.01 2.23 -18.00
N LYS A 145 -3.15 1.99 -19.01
CA LYS A 145 -1.70 2.19 -18.85
C LYS A 145 -1.36 3.66 -18.55
N GLU A 146 -2.14 4.60 -19.07
CA GLU A 146 -1.93 6.04 -18.87
C GLU A 146 -2.15 6.45 -17.41
N LYS A 147 -3.22 5.97 -16.77
CA LYS A 147 -3.45 6.16 -15.33
C LYS A 147 -2.30 5.59 -14.52
N GLY A 148 -1.83 4.40 -14.90
CA GLY A 148 -0.72 3.70 -14.26
C GLY A 148 0.56 4.50 -14.32
N LYS A 149 0.87 5.05 -15.50
CA LYS A 149 2.01 5.94 -15.71
C LYS A 149 1.92 7.19 -14.83
N GLN A 150 0.78 7.87 -14.82
CA GLN A 150 0.57 9.08 -14.03
C GLN A 150 0.80 8.85 -12.53
N ILE A 151 0.34 7.72 -12.00
CA ILE A 151 0.55 7.35 -10.60
C ILE A 151 2.03 6.97 -10.38
N ALA A 152 2.58 6.07 -11.20
CA ALA A 152 3.93 5.55 -11.04
C ALA A 152 5.00 6.66 -11.13
N ASP A 153 4.86 7.60 -12.06
CA ASP A 153 5.79 8.72 -12.20
C ASP A 153 5.83 9.57 -10.91
N VAL A 154 4.67 9.88 -10.33
CA VAL A 154 4.59 10.66 -9.07
C VAL A 154 5.14 9.89 -7.88
N VAL A 155 4.87 8.58 -7.82
CA VAL A 155 5.44 7.70 -6.78
C VAL A 155 6.97 7.70 -6.86
N LEU A 156 7.52 7.48 -8.06
CA LEU A 156 8.97 7.44 -8.29
C LEU A 156 9.62 8.78 -7.95
N GLU A 157 9.09 9.90 -8.45
CA GLU A 157 9.61 11.24 -8.19
C GLU A 157 9.68 11.54 -6.69
N ARG A 158 8.62 11.23 -5.94
CA ARG A 158 8.54 11.53 -4.51
C ARG A 158 9.37 10.57 -3.68
N LEU A 159 9.42 9.30 -4.05
CA LEU A 159 10.23 8.30 -3.37
C LEU A 159 11.72 8.58 -3.57
N GLU A 160 12.15 8.97 -4.77
CA GLU A 160 13.52 9.41 -5.04
C GLU A 160 13.90 10.59 -4.14
N LYS A 161 13.07 11.64 -4.10
CA LYS A 161 13.27 12.80 -3.21
C LYS A 161 13.35 12.40 -1.74
N PHE A 162 12.53 11.44 -1.30
CA PHE A 162 12.57 10.93 0.07
C PHE A 162 13.87 10.18 0.36
N ILE A 163 14.29 9.28 -0.54
CA ILE A 163 15.54 8.51 -0.40
C ILE A 163 16.75 9.44 -0.30
N LEU A 164 16.82 10.47 -1.16
CA LEU A 164 17.91 11.45 -1.13
C LEU A 164 17.96 12.21 0.20
N LYS A 165 16.81 12.66 0.72
CA LYS A 165 16.74 13.31 2.04
C LYS A 165 17.10 12.36 3.18
N VAL A 166 16.71 11.09 3.10
CA VAL A 166 17.13 10.08 4.08
C VAL A 166 18.66 9.94 4.03
N ALA A 167 19.27 9.92 2.84
CA ALA A 167 20.72 9.83 2.70
C ALA A 167 21.49 11.00 3.35
N GLU A 168 20.87 12.17 3.50
CA GLU A 168 21.46 13.35 4.15
C GLU A 168 21.40 13.32 5.69
N VAL A 169 20.43 12.62 6.31
CA VAL A 169 20.18 12.66 7.78
C VAL A 169 20.87 11.58 8.60
#